data_AF-A0AA41S3R2-F1
#
_entry.id   AF-A0AA41S3R2-F1
#
_cell.length_a   1.000
_cell.length_b   1.000
_cell.length_c   1.000
_cell.angle_alpha   90.00
_cell.angle_beta   90.00
_cell.angle_gamma   90.00
#
_symmetry.space_group_name_H-M   'P 1'
#
loop_
_entity.id
_entity.type
_entity.pdbx_description
1 polymer ?
#
loop_
_entity_poly.entity_id
_entity_poly.type
_entity_poly.pdbx_seq_one_letter_code
_entity_poly.pdbx_strand_id
1 'polypeptide(L)'
;MWFLQDLATEQNAEGTRIIEQSGVFTADKIRYGNAAAEAIITTAVGEMRISKGRQGPEAQNHVKVYVANIRLKEVGTDVLITAYEPFVINPLSESANSVGAGLAVPAAQSGCTPMAEVFRAVVANFEVHDWNLFAA
;
A
#
# COMPACT_ATOMS: atom_id res chain seq x y z
N MET A 1 -1.54 -5.54 14.06
CA MET A 1 -1.83 -4.44 13.12
C MET A 1 -2.84 -4.98 12.10
N TRP A 2 -4.05 -4.43 12.07
CA TRP A 2 -5.27 -5.00 11.46
C TRP A 2 -5.30 -4.88 9.92
N PHE A 3 -4.93 -3.71 9.37
CA PHE A 3 -5.14 -3.37 7.96
C PHE A 3 -4.45 -4.25 6.90
N LEU A 4 -3.24 -4.76 7.14
CA LEU A 4 -2.58 -5.64 6.14
C LEU A 4 -3.23 -7.02 6.12
N GLN A 5 -3.74 -7.48 7.26
CA GLN A 5 -4.52 -8.72 7.37
C GLN A 5 -5.91 -8.55 6.77
N ASP A 6 -6.56 -7.39 6.96
CA ASP A 6 -7.85 -7.11 6.31
C ASP A 6 -7.68 -7.02 4.80
N LEU A 7 -6.63 -6.34 4.33
CA LEU A 7 -6.32 -6.26 2.91
C LEU A 7 -6.07 -7.65 2.33
N ALA A 8 -5.32 -8.51 3.01
CA ALA A 8 -5.13 -9.88 2.60
C ALA A 8 -6.46 -10.66 2.53
N THR A 9 -7.36 -10.43 3.48
CA THR A 9 -8.67 -11.09 3.53
C THR A 9 -9.55 -10.64 2.36
N GLU A 10 -9.65 -9.34 2.12
CA GLU A 10 -10.40 -8.76 0.99
C GLU A 10 -9.85 -9.21 -0.36
N GLN A 11 -8.52 -9.39 -0.47
CA GLN A 11 -7.87 -9.87 -1.69
C GLN A 11 -7.86 -11.40 -1.82
N ASN A 12 -8.49 -12.12 -0.88
CA ASN A 12 -8.46 -13.58 -0.78
C ASN A 12 -7.02 -14.14 -0.92
N ALA A 13 -6.06 -13.44 -0.30
CA ALA A 13 -4.64 -13.69 -0.41
C ALA A 13 -4.18 -14.65 0.70
N GLU A 14 -4.32 -15.95 0.44
CA GLU A 14 -3.79 -16.99 1.33
C GLU A 14 -2.25 -16.96 1.40
N GLY A 15 -1.70 -17.18 2.60
CA GLY A 15 -0.26 -17.24 2.81
C GLY A 15 0.46 -15.88 2.83
N THR A 16 -0.26 -14.80 3.14
CA THR A 16 0.31 -13.46 3.32
C THR A 16 1.44 -13.48 4.35
N ARG A 17 2.60 -12.90 3.98
CA ARG A 17 3.78 -12.81 4.84
C ARG A 17 4.16 -11.36 5.06
N ILE A 18 4.24 -10.93 6.32
CA ILE A 18 4.80 -9.62 6.66
C ILE A 18 6.32 -9.69 6.52
N ILE A 19 6.90 -8.74 5.79
CA ILE A 19 8.34 -8.63 5.55
C ILE A 19 8.94 -7.56 6.46
N GLU A 20 8.25 -6.42 6.57
CA GLU A 20 8.72 -5.26 7.31
C GLU A 20 7.52 -4.55 7.96
N GLN A 21 7.74 -3.98 9.14
CA GLN A 21 6.78 -3.14 9.81
C GLN A 21 7.52 -1.97 10.45
N SER A 22 7.09 -0.74 10.16
CA SER A 22 7.64 0.42 10.84
C SER A 22 7.01 0.58 12.23
N GLY A 23 7.75 1.24 13.12
CA GLY A 23 7.17 1.83 14.32
C GLY A 23 6.10 2.87 13.99
N VAL A 24 5.43 3.34 15.03
CA VAL A 24 4.48 4.45 14.97
C VAL A 24 5.27 5.77 14.97
N PHE A 25 5.04 6.64 13.99
CA PHE A 25 5.66 7.97 13.95
C PHE A 25 4.63 9.06 13.68
N THR A 26 4.90 10.27 14.16
CA THR A 26 4.04 11.44 13.95
C THR A 26 4.41 12.17 12.67
N ALA A 27 3.42 12.82 12.07
CA ALA A 27 3.61 13.68 10.92
C ALA A 27 3.22 15.12 11.27
N ASP A 28 4.22 15.90 11.65
CA ASP A 28 4.10 17.31 12.05
C ASP A 28 3.46 18.18 10.95
N LYS A 29 3.55 17.75 9.69
CA LYS A 29 3.01 18.45 8.52
C LYS A 29 1.49 18.29 8.36
N ILE A 30 0.89 17.29 8.99
CA ILE A 30 -0.54 17.01 8.88
C ILE A 30 -1.22 17.53 10.15
N ARG A 31 -1.66 18.78 10.10
CA ARG A 31 -2.32 19.46 11.22
C ARG A 31 -3.67 20.04 10.79
N TYR A 32 -4.69 19.78 11.61
CA TYR A 32 -6.00 20.40 11.48
C TYR A 32 -6.02 21.74 12.22
N GLY A 33 -6.18 22.85 11.52
CA GLY A 33 -6.17 24.19 12.13
C GLY A 33 -4.89 24.48 12.95
N ASN A 34 -5.06 24.93 14.20
CA ASN A 34 -3.98 25.15 15.17
C ASN A 34 -3.84 23.98 16.17
N ALA A 35 -4.41 22.81 15.87
CA ALA A 35 -4.45 21.68 16.79
C ALA A 35 -3.05 21.14 17.11
N ALA A 36 -2.88 20.70 18.36
CA ALA A 36 -1.64 20.15 18.89
C ALA A 36 -1.43 18.67 18.52
N ALA A 37 -2.45 17.98 18.00
CA ALA A 37 -2.37 16.55 17.70
C ALA A 37 -1.88 16.31 16.27
N GLU A 38 -0.68 15.76 16.17
CA GLU A 38 -0.09 15.33 14.91
C GLU A 38 -0.74 14.04 14.42
N ALA A 39 -0.90 13.90 13.10
CA ALA A 39 -1.36 12.65 12.52
C ALA A 39 -0.40 11.51 12.89
N ILE A 40 -0.97 10.34 13.17
CA ILE A 40 -0.19 9.15 13.48
C ILE A 40 -0.06 8.31 12.22
N ILE A 41 1.17 8.00 11.82
CA ILE A 41 1.46 7.16 10.67
C ILE A 41 2.03 5.82 11.16
N THR A 42 1.59 4.73 10.52
CA THR A 42 2.22 3.42 10.67
C THR A 42 2.27 2.74 9.31
N THR A 43 3.40 2.12 8.99
CA THR A 43 3.60 1.46 7.70
C THR A 43 3.97 -0.01 7.86
N ALA A 44 3.64 -0.81 6.85
CA ALA A 44 4.00 -2.20 6.76
C ALA A 44 4.24 -2.61 5.31
N VAL A 45 5.10 -3.59 5.11
CA VAL A 45 5.37 -4.22 3.81
C VAL A 45 5.16 -5.72 3.96
N GLY A 46 4.38 -6.30 3.05
CA GLY A 46 4.11 -7.72 3.01
C GLY A 46 4.22 -8.30 1.62
N GLU A 47 4.29 -9.62 1.54
CA GLU A 47 4.16 -10.40 0.31
C GLU A 47 2.79 -11.07 0.30
N MET A 48 2.12 -11.01 -0.84
CA MET A 48 0.79 -11.59 -1.06
C MET A 48 0.73 -12.31 -2.41
N ARG A 49 -0.16 -13.29 -2.49
CA ARG A 49 -0.58 -13.89 -3.76
C ARG A 49 -1.97 -13.38 -4.10
N ILE A 50 -2.10 -12.65 -5.20
CA ILE A 50 -3.34 -11.95 -5.56
C ILE A 50 -3.72 -12.26 -7.00
N SER A 51 -4.96 -12.71 -7.22
CA SER A 51 -5.54 -12.86 -8.55
C SER A 51 -6.38 -11.63 -8.89
N LYS A 52 -6.45 -11.30 -10.19
CA LYS A 52 -7.33 -10.22 -10.64
C LYS A 52 -8.75 -10.78 -10.79
N GLY A 53 -9.77 -10.02 -10.39
CA GLY A 53 -11.17 -10.36 -10.63
C GLY A 53 -11.55 -11.78 -10.17
N ARG A 54 -12.18 -12.56 -11.06
CA ARG A 54 -12.64 -13.93 -10.80
C ARG A 54 -11.76 -14.99 -11.49
N GLN A 55 -10.45 -14.75 -11.60
CA GLN A 55 -9.54 -15.65 -12.31
C GLN A 55 -9.13 -16.91 -11.52
N GLY A 56 -9.59 -17.05 -10.28
CA GLY A 56 -9.24 -18.21 -9.44
C GLY A 56 -7.83 -18.15 -8.83
N PRO A 57 -7.52 -19.04 -7.88
CA PRO A 57 -6.22 -19.11 -7.21
C PRO A 57 -5.06 -19.48 -8.15
N GLU A 58 -5.32 -20.23 -9.21
CA GLU A 58 -4.34 -20.67 -10.20
C GLU A 58 -3.73 -19.54 -11.03
N ALA A 59 -4.37 -18.36 -11.05
CA ALA A 59 -3.94 -17.17 -11.78
C ALA A 59 -3.33 -16.07 -10.87
N GLN A 60 -3.02 -16.41 -9.60
CA GLN A 60 -2.47 -15.44 -8.64
C GLN A 60 -1.05 -15.00 -9.02
N ASN A 61 -0.85 -13.68 -9.03
CA ASN A 61 0.46 -13.05 -9.11
C ASN A 61 1.08 -12.95 -7.72
N HIS A 62 2.40 -13.02 -7.63
CA HIS A 62 3.08 -12.72 -6.38
C HIS A 62 3.45 -11.24 -6.38
N VAL A 63 3.00 -10.55 -5.34
CA VAL A 63 3.14 -9.10 -5.22
C VAL A 63 3.72 -8.76 -3.85
N LYS A 64 4.55 -7.73 -3.84
CA LYS A 64 4.91 -7.02 -2.62
C LYS A 64 3.92 -5.88 -2.43
N VAL A 65 3.34 -5.78 -1.25
CA VAL A 65 2.31 -4.81 -0.89
C VAL A 65 2.84 -3.91 0.19
N TYR A 66 2.84 -2.62 -0.09
CA TYR A 66 3.18 -1.56 0.84
C TYR A 66 1.89 -0.94 1.37
N VAL A 67 1.79 -0.77 2.69
CA VAL A 67 0.60 -0.22 3.34
C VAL A 67 1.01 0.86 4.33
N ALA A 68 0.39 2.02 4.27
CA ALA A 68 0.50 3.06 5.28
C ALA A 68 -0.89 3.41 5.80
N ASN A 69 -1.06 3.42 7.12
CA ASN A 69 -2.23 3.97 7.77
C ASN A 69 -1.87 5.33 8.37
N ILE A 70 -2.56 6.38 7.93
CA ILE A 70 -2.44 7.75 8.46
C ILE A 70 -3.73 8.05 9.23
N ARG A 71 -3.65 8.05 10.57
CA ARG A 71 -4.77 8.35 11.46
C ARG A 71 -4.90 9.86 11.64
N LEU A 72 -5.99 10.43 11.12
CA LEU A 72 -6.39 11.82 11.30
C LEU A 72 -7.37 11.92 12.48
N LYS A 73 -6.84 11.92 13.70
CA LYS A 73 -7.65 11.79 14.93
C LYS A 73 -8.71 12.88 15.08
N GLU A 74 -8.38 14.12 14.74
CA GLU A 74 -9.25 15.29 14.90
C GLU A 74 -10.55 15.19 14.09
N VAL A 75 -10.52 14.45 12.97
CA VAL A 75 -11.66 14.24 12.08
C VAL A 75 -12.12 12.78 12.06
N GLY A 76 -11.67 11.98 13.03
CA GLY A 76 -12.09 10.59 13.19
C GLY A 76 -11.83 9.67 11.98
N THR A 77 -10.87 10.03 11.11
CA THR A 77 -10.67 9.36 9.82
C THR A 77 -9.32 8.63 9.76
N ASP A 78 -9.29 7.47 9.10
CA ASP A 78 -8.06 6.79 8.67
C ASP A 78 -7.89 6.94 7.16
N VAL A 79 -6.69 7.33 6.73
CA VAL A 79 -6.29 7.28 5.32
C VAL A 79 -5.37 6.08 5.14
N LEU A 80 -5.79 5.14 4.28
CA LEU A 80 -4.99 3.98 3.93
C LEU A 80 -4.37 4.18 2.54
N ILE A 81 -3.04 4.20 2.48
CA ILE A 81 -2.28 4.24 1.24
C ILE A 81 -1.74 2.84 0.97
N THR A 82 -2.05 2.29 -0.20
CA THR A 82 -1.55 0.98 -0.61
C THR A 82 -0.81 1.09 -1.94
N ALA A 83 0.29 0.37 -2.07
CA ALA A 83 1.02 0.25 -3.32
C ALA A 83 1.38 -1.22 -3.57
N TYR A 84 1.27 -1.65 -4.83
CA TYR A 84 1.47 -3.03 -5.24
C TYR A 84 2.63 -3.09 -6.23
N GLU A 85 3.64 -3.90 -5.91
CA GLU A 85 4.79 -4.18 -6.77
C GLU A 85 4.79 -5.67 -7.13
N PRO A 86 4.31 -6.06 -8.33
CA PRO A 86 4.38 -7.44 -8.76
C PRO A 86 5.83 -7.85 -9.02
N PHE A 87 6.22 -9.04 -8.57
CA PHE A 87 7.54 -9.61 -8.84
C PHE A 87 7.47 -10.97 -9.54
N VAL A 88 6.33 -11.68 -9.48
CA VAL A 88 6.02 -12.83 -10.34
C VAL A 88 4.63 -12.66 -10.93
N ILE A 89 4.55 -12.71 -12.26
CA ILE A 89 3.30 -12.64 -13.02
C ILE A 89 2.95 -14.04 -13.50
N ASN A 90 1.77 -14.51 -13.13
CA ASN A 90 1.29 -15.83 -13.50
C ASN A 90 0.89 -15.86 -14.99
N PRO A 91 1.28 -16.88 -15.77
CA PRO A 91 0.88 -17.02 -17.18
C PRO A 91 -0.64 -17.03 -17.41
N LEU A 92 -1.42 -17.48 -16.42
CA LEU A 92 -2.89 -17.50 -16.48
C LEU A 92 -3.51 -16.18 -16.03
N SER A 93 -2.72 -15.23 -15.50
CA SER A 93 -3.23 -13.91 -15.12
C SER A 93 -3.49 -13.05 -16.35
N GLU A 94 -4.55 -12.24 -16.30
CA GLU A 94 -4.84 -11.22 -17.32
C GLU A 94 -3.66 -10.25 -17.50
N SER A 95 -2.89 -10.03 -16.43
CA SER A 95 -1.68 -9.19 -16.48
C SER A 95 -0.64 -9.73 -17.46
N ALA A 96 -0.55 -11.04 -17.66
CA ALA A 96 0.42 -11.64 -18.56
C ALA A 96 0.24 -11.15 -20.00
N ASN A 97 -0.99 -10.87 -20.42
CA ASN A 97 -1.28 -10.34 -21.76
C ASN A 97 -0.78 -8.91 -21.97
N SER A 98 -0.61 -8.15 -20.89
CA SER A 98 -0.21 -6.72 -20.96
C SER A 98 1.28 -6.52 -20.72
N VAL A 99 1.86 -7.27 -19.78
CA VAL A 99 3.24 -7.04 -19.30
C VAL A 99 4.13 -8.30 -19.36
N GLY A 100 3.62 -9.39 -19.94
CA GLY A 100 4.31 -10.68 -20.00
C GLY A 100 4.18 -11.48 -18.71
N ALA A 101 4.34 -12.80 -18.83
CA ALA A 101 4.38 -13.72 -17.70
C ALA A 101 5.81 -13.92 -17.19
N GLY A 102 5.94 -14.40 -15.95
CA GLY A 102 7.22 -14.74 -15.33
C GLY A 102 7.71 -13.69 -14.34
N LEU A 103 9.03 -13.62 -14.15
CA LEU A 103 9.64 -12.65 -13.24
C LEU A 103 9.50 -11.24 -13.80
N ALA A 104 8.95 -10.33 -13.00
CA ALA A 104 8.88 -8.93 -13.37
C ALA A 104 10.28 -8.30 -13.31
N VAL A 105 10.57 -7.42 -14.26
CA VAL A 105 11.81 -6.63 -14.24
C VAL A 105 11.71 -5.59 -13.13
N PRO A 106 12.64 -5.54 -12.16
CA PRO A 106 12.62 -4.54 -11.10
C PRO A 106 12.66 -3.12 -11.67
N ALA A 107 11.91 -2.20 -11.07
CA ALA A 107 11.80 -0.81 -11.54
C ALA A 107 13.17 -0.14 -11.75
N ALA A 108 14.12 -0.34 -10.83
CA ALA A 108 15.47 0.20 -10.93
C ALA A 108 16.22 -0.24 -12.20
N GLN A 109 15.97 -1.47 -12.69
CA GLN A 109 16.61 -1.99 -13.91
C GLN A 109 15.96 -1.43 -15.18
N SER A 110 14.70 -1.01 -15.08
CA SER A 110 13.96 -0.34 -16.16
C SER A 110 14.17 1.17 -16.19
N GLY A 111 15.04 1.72 -15.33
CA GLY A 111 15.27 3.17 -15.20
C GLY A 111 14.15 3.92 -14.46
N CYS A 112 13.24 3.19 -13.79
CA CYS A 112 12.15 3.75 -13.01
C CYS A 112 12.53 3.82 -11.51
N THR A 113 11.91 4.75 -10.78
CA THR A 113 12.06 4.83 -9.32
C THR A 113 11.46 3.58 -8.65
N PRO A 114 12.17 2.91 -7.73
CA PRO A 114 11.65 1.75 -7.00
C PRO A 114 10.37 2.05 -6.22
N MET A 115 9.46 1.08 -6.14
CA MET A 115 8.16 1.29 -5.47
C MET A 115 8.32 1.64 -3.99
N ALA A 116 9.32 1.07 -3.31
CA ALA A 116 9.65 1.43 -1.93
C ALA A 116 9.98 2.92 -1.76
N GLU A 117 10.68 3.52 -2.73
CA GLU A 117 11.02 4.95 -2.71
C GLU A 117 9.81 5.82 -3.02
N VAL A 118 9.03 5.44 -4.03
CA VAL A 118 7.76 6.12 -4.37
C VAL A 118 6.82 6.10 -3.16
N PHE A 119 6.63 4.94 -2.54
CA PHE A 119 5.77 4.78 -1.38
C PHE A 119 6.24 5.64 -0.20
N ARG A 120 7.54 5.63 0.13
CA ARG A 120 8.09 6.51 1.18
C ARG A 120 7.86 7.98 0.86
N ALA A 121 8.08 8.40 -0.39
CA ALA A 121 7.87 9.78 -0.81
C ALA A 121 6.39 10.19 -0.69
N VAL A 122 5.45 9.34 -1.11
CA VAL A 122 4.01 9.60 -0.99
C VAL A 122 3.60 9.76 0.48
N VAL A 123 4.04 8.85 1.35
CA VAL A 123 3.72 8.91 2.79
C VAL A 123 4.33 10.14 3.45
N ALA A 124 5.58 10.49 3.11
CA ALA A 124 6.28 11.62 3.71
C ALA A 124 5.78 13.01 3.25
N ASN A 125 5.11 13.06 2.10
CA ASN A 125 4.59 14.30 1.51
C ASN A 125 3.06 14.33 1.46
N PHE A 126 2.38 13.42 2.18
CA PHE A 126 0.93 13.47 2.28
C PHE A 126 0.49 14.72 3.05
N GLU A 127 -0.37 15.52 2.45
CA GLU A 127 -0.91 16.74 3.03
C GLU A 127 -2.43 16.82 2.78
N VAL A 128 -3.15 17.39 3.73
CA VAL A 128 -4.57 17.75 3.56
C VAL A 128 -4.65 19.25 3.35
N HIS A 129 -5.00 19.68 2.14
CA HIS A 129 -5.11 21.10 1.81
C HIS A 129 -6.45 21.71 2.19
N ASP A 130 -7.54 20.94 2.08
CA ASP A 130 -8.89 21.39 2.44
C ASP A 130 -9.53 20.38 3.40
N TRP A 131 -9.66 20.78 4.66
CA TRP A 131 -10.23 19.95 5.71
C TRP A 131 -11.76 19.92 5.69
N ASN A 132 -12.42 20.80 4.92
CA ASN A 132 -13.87 20.71 4.70
C ASN A 132 -14.29 19.39 4.03
N LEU A 133 -13.33 18.67 3.42
CA LEU A 133 -13.52 17.32 2.91
C LEU A 133 -14.11 16.38 3.96
N PHE A 134 -13.78 16.57 5.24
CA PHE A 134 -14.24 15.73 6.34
C PHE A 134 -15.49 16.29 7.04
N ALA A 135 -16.16 17.29 6.44
CA ALA A 135 -17.28 18.03 7.04
C ALA A 135 -16.93 18.64 8.42
N ALA A 136 -15.66 19.04 8.57
CA ALA A 136 -15.10 19.63 9.78
C ALA A 136 -15.31 21.15 9.84
#